data_AF-A0A841T9C8-F1
#
_entry.id   AF-A0A841T9C8-F1
#
_cell.length_a   1.000
_cell.length_b   1.000
_cell.length_c   1.000
_cell.angle_alpha   90.00
_cell.angle_beta   90.00
_cell.angle_gamma   90.00
#
_symmetry.space_group_name_H-M   'P 1'
#
loop_
_entity.id
_entity.type
_entity.pdbx_description
1 polymer ?
#
loop_
_entity_poly.entity_id
_entity_poly.type
_entity_poly.pdbx_seq_one_letter_code
_entity_poly.pdbx_strand_id
1 'polypeptide(L)'
;MAVRIQQSQFLAWPQVIRLLPPHTIRRECSLRCQEGGKTLYDDQWRVWKPYVSPWDPCPPILEKAYVVPPQLFLGFQPMNMPQFSLDEALYRGTLWPALYSPYPSRRSADVKGG
;
A
#
# COMPACT_ATOMS: atom_id res chain seq x y z
N MET A 1 -10.31 -37.19 59.57
CA MET A 1 -9.01 -37.41 58.90
C MET A 1 -8.87 -36.36 57.81
N ALA A 2 -7.94 -35.41 58.00
CA ALA A 2 -7.77 -34.25 57.12
C ALA A 2 -7.01 -34.64 55.85
N VAL A 3 -7.64 -34.46 54.69
CA VAL A 3 -6.99 -34.67 53.39
C VAL A 3 -6.19 -33.42 53.07
N ARG A 4 -4.86 -33.53 53.15
CA ARG A 4 -3.92 -32.47 52.78
C ARG A 4 -3.97 -32.27 51.26
N ILE A 5 -4.53 -31.16 50.82
CA ILE A 5 -4.39 -30.67 49.44
C ILE A 5 -2.97 -30.09 49.34
N GLN A 6 -2.07 -30.79 48.66
CA GLN A 6 -0.76 -30.25 48.31
C GLN A 6 -0.96 -29.11 47.30
N GLN A 7 -0.71 -27.88 47.75
CA GLN A 7 -0.47 -26.73 46.88
C GLN A 7 0.82 -26.99 46.10
N SER A 8 0.69 -27.50 44.88
CA SER A 8 1.78 -27.61 43.92
C SER A 8 2.02 -26.24 43.28
N GLN A 9 2.88 -25.46 43.93
CA GLN A 9 3.93 -24.63 43.34
C GLN A 9 3.68 -24.11 41.90
N PHE A 10 2.87 -23.06 41.78
CA PHE A 10 2.92 -22.14 40.64
C PHE A 10 4.16 -21.25 40.78
N LEU A 11 5.33 -21.76 40.41
CA LEU A 11 6.55 -20.95 40.27
C LEU A 11 7.30 -21.35 38.99
N ALA A 12 6.70 -21.04 37.85
CA ALA A 12 7.39 -21.01 36.56
C ALA A 12 7.74 -19.55 36.22
N TRP A 13 8.89 -19.15 36.74
CA TRP A 13 9.90 -18.23 36.23
C TRP A 13 9.52 -17.09 35.24
N PRO A 14 9.91 -15.83 35.56
CA PRO A 14 9.70 -14.66 34.73
C PRO A 14 10.85 -14.48 33.73
N GLN A 15 10.95 -15.25 32.65
CA GLN A 15 12.06 -15.08 31.68
C GLN A 15 11.73 -15.36 30.19
N VAL A 16 10.48 -15.28 29.75
CA VAL A 16 10.14 -15.33 28.31
C VAL A 16 9.84 -13.93 27.76
N ILE A 17 10.83 -13.03 27.91
CA ILE A 17 10.95 -11.83 27.06
C ILE A 17 12.40 -11.81 26.58
N ARG A 18 12.75 -12.76 25.72
CA ARG A 18 13.92 -12.63 24.86
C ARG A 18 13.51 -12.96 23.44
N LEU A 19 13.55 -11.90 22.63
CA LEU A 19 13.94 -11.93 21.23
C LEU A 19 12.92 -12.56 20.29
N LEU A 20 11.75 -11.94 20.17
CA LEU A 20 11.22 -11.80 18.82
C LEU A 20 12.19 -10.87 18.07
N PRO A 21 12.81 -11.30 16.96
CA PRO A 21 13.63 -10.41 16.14
C PRO A 21 12.76 -9.20 15.78
N PRO A 22 13.31 -7.98 15.66
CA PRO A 22 12.55 -6.86 15.13
C PRO A 22 12.12 -7.30 13.73
N HIS A 23 10.89 -7.81 13.62
CA HIS A 23 10.28 -8.17 12.37
C HIS A 23 10.40 -6.90 11.57
N THR A 24 11.27 -7.01 10.56
CA THR A 24 11.61 -6.01 9.59
C THR A 24 10.28 -5.41 9.18
N ILE A 25 9.91 -4.26 9.78
CA ILE A 25 8.79 -3.45 9.32
C ILE A 25 9.25 -3.10 7.92
N ARG A 26 8.71 -3.88 6.97
CA ARG A 26 9.14 -3.95 5.59
C ARG A 26 9.20 -2.50 5.14
N ARG A 27 10.41 -2.03 4.84
CA ARG A 27 10.72 -0.69 4.32
C ARG A 27 10.19 -0.54 2.90
N GLU A 28 8.96 -0.98 2.64
CA GLU A 28 8.30 -0.95 1.34
C GLU A 28 7.30 0.21 1.26
N CYS A 29 7.46 1.24 2.10
CA CYS A 29 6.79 2.52 1.85
C CYS A 29 7.62 3.45 0.95
N SER A 30 8.85 3.05 0.56
CA SER A 30 9.79 3.92 -0.18
C SER A 30 10.20 3.42 -1.57
N LEU A 31 9.88 2.18 -1.99
CA LEU A 31 10.47 1.58 -3.20
C LEU A 31 9.63 1.70 -4.48
N ARG A 32 8.65 2.60 -4.53
CA ARG A 32 8.04 3.03 -5.81
C ARG A 32 8.38 4.45 -6.20
N CYS A 33 9.47 4.99 -5.67
CA CYS A 33 10.18 6.06 -6.34
C CYS A 33 11.44 5.43 -6.97
N GLN A 34 11.34 5.07 -8.26
CA GLN A 34 12.44 4.79 -9.17
C GLN A 34 13.15 3.43 -9.08
N GLU A 35 12.59 2.41 -9.74
CA GLU A 35 13.41 1.41 -10.44
C GLU A 35 12.89 1.22 -11.87
N GLY A 36 13.69 1.69 -12.82
CA GLY A 36 13.78 1.29 -14.24
C GLY A 36 12.55 0.72 -14.94
N GLY A 37 11.66 1.59 -15.43
CA GLY A 37 10.69 1.23 -16.46
C GLY A 37 9.52 2.18 -16.46
N LYS A 38 9.58 3.25 -17.26
CA LYS A 38 8.48 4.20 -17.32
C LYS A 38 7.23 3.51 -17.89
N THR A 39 6.15 3.39 -17.13
CA THR A 39 4.87 2.92 -17.67
C THR A 39 4.16 4.09 -18.34
N LEU A 40 3.30 3.82 -19.33
CA LEU A 40 2.52 4.86 -20.05
C LEU A 40 1.59 5.70 -19.14
N TYR A 41 1.53 5.42 -17.83
CA TYR A 41 0.65 6.08 -16.85
C TYR A 41 1.41 6.70 -15.68
N ASP A 42 2.73 6.86 -15.79
CA ASP A 42 3.55 7.39 -14.70
C ASP A 42 3.19 8.85 -14.33
N ASP A 43 2.66 9.63 -15.29
CA ASP A 43 2.27 11.03 -15.08
C ASP A 43 1.11 11.20 -14.07
N GLN A 44 0.38 10.12 -13.76
CA GLN A 44 -0.72 10.13 -12.80
C GLN A 44 -0.25 10.02 -11.34
N TRP A 45 0.98 9.59 -11.09
CA TRP A 45 1.49 9.43 -9.73
C TRP A 45 1.97 10.76 -9.15
N ARG A 46 1.54 11.04 -7.91
CA ARG A 46 1.97 12.19 -7.13
C ARG A 46 2.53 11.73 -5.80
N VAL A 47 3.53 12.45 -5.30
CA VAL A 47 4.14 12.22 -4.00
C VAL A 47 3.84 13.41 -3.11
N TRP A 48 3.43 13.14 -1.88
CA TRP A 48 3.30 14.17 -0.85
C TRP A 48 4.08 13.78 0.41
N LYS A 49 4.54 14.80 1.13
CA LYS A 49 5.29 14.65 2.38
C LYS A 49 4.36 14.99 3.53
N PRO A 50 3.90 14.01 4.33
CA PRO A 50 3.11 14.31 5.51
C PRO A 50 3.91 15.11 6.52
N TYR A 51 3.19 15.93 7.28
CA TYR A 51 3.75 16.54 8.47
C TYR A 51 4.16 15.46 9.47
N VAL A 52 5.40 15.55 9.94
CA VAL A 52 5.96 14.65 10.94
C VAL A 52 5.89 15.33 12.30
N SER A 53 5.00 14.84 13.16
CA SER A 53 4.89 15.34 14.53
C SER A 53 6.05 14.80 15.39
N PRO A 54 6.67 15.63 16.24
CA PRO A 54 7.64 15.16 17.22
C PRO A 54 7.08 14.19 18.28
N TRP A 55 5.76 14.13 18.43
CA TRP A 55 5.06 13.34 19.46
C TRP A 55 4.36 12.08 18.92
N ASP A 56 4.64 11.69 17.68
CA ASP A 56 4.06 10.47 17.09
C ASP A 56 4.78 9.22 17.64
N PRO A 57 4.07 8.25 18.26
CA PRO A 57 4.70 7.02 18.78
C PRO A 57 5.25 6.08 17.70
N CYS A 58 5.02 6.36 16.41
CA CYS A 58 5.43 5.52 15.29
C CYS A 58 6.55 6.18 14.45
N PRO A 59 7.51 5.41 13.88
CA PRO A 59 8.44 5.93 12.90
C PRO A 59 7.70 6.59 11.71
N PRO A 60 8.06 7.83 11.35
CA PRO A 60 7.29 8.60 10.38
C PRO A 60 7.48 8.08 8.95
N ILE A 61 6.37 8.04 8.21
CA ILE A 61 6.37 7.81 6.77
C ILE A 61 6.66 9.15 6.10
N LEU A 62 7.85 9.34 5.54
CA LEU A 62 8.29 10.65 5.00
C LEU A 62 7.66 10.99 3.65
N GLU A 63 7.30 9.99 2.86
CA GLU A 63 6.79 10.17 1.50
C GLU A 63 5.66 9.18 1.26
N LYS A 64 4.53 9.69 0.77
CA LYS A 64 3.37 8.89 0.40
C LYS A 64 3.04 9.16 -1.05
N ALA A 65 2.96 8.09 -1.84
CA ALA A 65 2.58 8.17 -3.24
C ALA A 65 1.08 7.85 -3.39
N TYR A 66 0.40 8.59 -4.27
CA TYR A 66 -0.99 8.36 -4.63
C TYR A 66 -1.19 8.60 -6.12
N VAL A 67 -2.15 7.89 -6.70
CA VAL A 67 -2.55 8.07 -8.10
C VAL A 67 -3.61 9.17 -8.14
N VAL A 68 -3.38 10.17 -8.99
CA VAL A 68 -4.37 11.20 -9.29
C VAL A 68 -4.98 10.89 -10.64
N PRO A 69 -6.25 10.45 -10.69
CA PRO A 69 -6.87 10.09 -11.95
C PRO A 69 -7.02 11.33 -12.84
N PRO A 70 -6.82 11.17 -14.16
CA PRO A 70 -6.82 12.28 -15.13
C PRO A 70 -8.17 13.01 -15.20
N GLN A 71 -9.25 12.34 -14.80
CA GLN A 71 -10.59 12.91 -14.74
C GLN A 71 -10.68 14.18 -13.87
N LEU A 72 -9.84 14.31 -12.82
CA LEU A 72 -9.83 15.48 -11.93
C LEU A 72 -9.32 16.76 -12.61
N PHE A 73 -8.60 16.63 -13.71
CA PHE A 73 -8.04 17.75 -14.47
C PHE A 73 -8.77 17.98 -15.79
N LEU A 74 -9.79 17.19 -16.10
CA LEU A 74 -10.60 17.36 -17.30
C LEU A 74 -11.68 18.41 -17.03
N GLY A 75 -11.55 19.59 -17.64
CA GLY A 75 -12.54 20.67 -17.47
C GLY A 75 -13.91 20.34 -18.08
N PHE A 76 -13.92 19.89 -19.34
CA PHE A 76 -15.12 19.44 -20.02
C PHE A 76 -14.80 18.24 -20.91
N GLN A 77 -15.81 17.41 -21.20
CA GLN A 77 -15.68 16.31 -22.15
C GLN A 77 -15.88 16.85 -23.57
N PRO A 78 -14.82 16.96 -24.42
CA PRO A 78 -15.00 17.34 -25.80
C PRO A 78 -15.96 16.39 -26.51
N MET A 79 -16.73 16.96 -27.45
CA MET A 79 -17.52 16.17 -28.37
C MET A 79 -16.60 15.18 -29.10
N ASN A 80 -17.14 14.00 -29.43
CA ASN A 80 -16.45 12.99 -30.23
C ASN A 80 -15.04 12.59 -29.74
N MET A 81 -14.82 12.55 -28.42
CA MET A 81 -13.61 11.97 -27.83
C MET A 81 -13.43 10.52 -28.30
N PRO A 82 -12.19 10.07 -28.60
CA PRO A 82 -11.92 8.67 -28.92
C PRO A 82 -12.43 7.76 -27.80
N GLN A 83 -13.08 6.67 -28.19
CA GLN A 83 -13.64 5.67 -27.29
C GLN A 83 -13.03 4.32 -27.61
N PHE A 84 -12.91 3.47 -26.60
CA PHE A 84 -12.62 2.07 -26.80
C PHE A 84 -13.79 1.35 -27.46
N SER A 85 -13.54 0.17 -28.02
CA SER A 85 -14.62 -0.75 -28.35
C SER A 85 -15.32 -1.21 -27.06
N LEU A 86 -16.59 -1.59 -27.18
CA LEU A 86 -17.43 -1.93 -26.02
C LEU A 86 -16.86 -3.06 -25.16
N ASP A 87 -16.28 -4.07 -25.80
CA ASP A 87 -15.62 -5.19 -25.15
C ASP A 87 -14.39 -4.72 -24.36
N GLU A 88 -13.50 -3.92 -24.95
CA GLU A 88 -12.34 -3.38 -24.24
C GLU A 88 -12.76 -2.45 -23.10
N ALA A 89 -13.77 -1.60 -23.32
CA ALA A 89 -14.27 -0.68 -22.30
C ALA A 89 -14.77 -1.42 -21.04
N LEU A 90 -15.40 -2.59 -21.20
CA LEU A 90 -15.84 -3.43 -20.08
C LEU A 90 -14.66 -4.00 -19.29
N TYR A 91 -13.61 -4.47 -19.97
CA TYR A 91 -12.40 -4.96 -19.31
C TYR A 91 -11.64 -3.83 -18.59
N ARG A 92 -11.61 -2.63 -19.18
CA ARG A 92 -10.89 -1.47 -18.65
C ARG A 92 -11.66 -0.73 -17.57
N GLY A 93 -13.00 -0.84 -17.55
CA GLY A 93 -13.88 -0.08 -16.67
C GLY A 93 -14.04 1.39 -17.06
N THR A 94 -13.66 1.77 -18.28
CA THR A 94 -13.82 3.13 -18.82
C THR A 94 -14.03 3.09 -20.32
N LEU A 95 -14.87 3.97 -20.82
CA LEU A 95 -15.13 4.12 -22.26
C LEU A 95 -14.04 4.91 -22.97
N TRP A 96 -13.34 5.80 -22.24
CA TRP A 96 -12.40 6.75 -22.82
C TRP A 96 -10.95 6.38 -22.51
N PRO A 97 -10.07 6.28 -23.52
CA PRO A 97 -8.63 6.01 -23.32
C PRO A 97 -7.93 7.07 -22.48
N ALA A 98 -8.30 8.35 -22.67
CA ALA A 98 -7.73 9.47 -21.93
C ALA A 98 -8.04 9.43 -20.43
N LEU A 99 -9.10 8.73 -20.03
CA LEU A 99 -9.54 8.61 -18.64
C LEU A 99 -9.09 7.31 -17.98
N TYR A 100 -8.33 6.48 -18.69
CA TYR A 100 -7.86 5.22 -18.13
C TYR A 100 -6.75 5.44 -17.10
N SER A 101 -6.92 4.84 -15.93
CA SER A 101 -6.00 4.89 -14.81
C SER A 101 -5.88 3.49 -14.22
N PRO A 102 -4.84 2.71 -14.55
CA PRO A 102 -4.69 1.35 -14.04
C PRO A 102 -4.38 1.37 -12.54
N TYR A 103 -5.21 0.70 -11.74
CA TYR A 103 -4.96 0.54 -10.32
C TYR A 103 -4.13 -0.74 -10.07
N PRO A 104 -2.86 -0.65 -9.64
CA PRO A 104 -2.08 -1.84 -9.36
C PRO A 104 -2.69 -2.58 -8.17
N SER A 105 -3.05 -3.84 -8.36
CA SER A 105 -3.52 -4.68 -7.26
C SER A 105 -2.35 -4.95 -6.30
N ARG A 106 -2.64 -4.97 -4.99
CA ARG A 106 -1.61 -5.31 -3.98
C ARG A 106 -1.03 -6.71 -4.18
N ARG A 107 -1.80 -7.63 -4.78
CA ARG A 107 -1.39 -9.02 -5.03
C ARG A 107 -0.48 -9.14 -6.27
N SER A 108 -0.73 -8.33 -7.29
CA SER A 108 0.04 -8.34 -8.54
C SER A 108 1.33 -7.51 -8.46
N ALA A 109 1.43 -6.61 -7.47
CA ALA A 109 2.60 -5.78 -7.23
C ALA A 109 3.82 -6.55 -6.69
N ASP A 110 3.61 -7.74 -6.13
CA ASP A 110 4.63 -8.58 -5.47
C ASP A 110 5.32 -9.58 -6.42
N VAL A 111 4.92 -9.63 -7.71
CA VAL A 111 5.37 -10.66 -8.67
C VAL A 111 6.63 -10.26 -9.48
N LYS A 112 7.14 -9.03 -9.33
CA LYS A 112 8.28 -8.51 -10.12
C LYS A 112 9.64 -8.59 -9.39
N GLY A 113 9.88 -9.68 -8.66
CA GLY A 113 11.15 -9.94 -7.96
C GLY A 113 11.59 -11.40 -8.06
N GLY A 114 11.52 -11.97 -9.27
CA GLY A 114 12.09 -13.28 -9.61
C GLY A 114 13.38 -13.12 -10.39
#